data_AF-A0A0D3HM02-F1
#
_entry.id   AF-A0A0D3HM02-F1
#
_cell.length_a   1.000
_cell.length_b   1.000
_cell.length_c   1.000
_cell.angle_alpha   90.00
_cell.angle_beta   90.00
_cell.angle_gamma   90.00
#
_symmetry.space_group_name_H-M   'P 1'
#
loop_
_entity.id
_entity.type
_entity.pdbx_description
1 polymer ?
#
loop_
_entity_poly.entity_id
_entity_poly.type
_entity_poly.pdbx_seq_one_letter_code
_entity_poly.pdbx_strand_id
1 'polypeptide(L)'
;MPIASSQAVLHRPRQKLTTYQLRVNRLKEKSKHKVLKRGATLGQELVESNTGWEKLEGFWSKMILYLAPSENLDGHKEAIARGGELITLLWAMLAHDGNSSRCFGRADC
;
A
#
# COMPACT_ATOMS: atom_id res chain seq x y z
N MET A 1 37.91 -45.41 19.02
CA MET A 1 37.31 -44.15 19.51
C MET A 1 36.68 -43.43 18.32
N PRO A 2 35.36 -43.17 18.29
CA PRO A 2 34.76 -42.48 17.15
C PRO A 2 35.00 -40.98 17.25
N ILE A 3 35.41 -40.38 16.15
CA ILE A 3 35.52 -38.93 15.98
C ILE A 3 34.09 -38.37 15.93
N ALA A 4 33.72 -37.55 16.90
CA ALA A 4 32.43 -36.87 16.90
C ALA A 4 32.34 -35.96 15.66
N SER A 5 31.40 -36.30 14.78
CA SER A 5 31.12 -35.58 13.55
C SER A 5 30.76 -34.13 13.85
N SER A 6 31.56 -33.19 13.35
CA SER A 6 31.27 -31.76 13.35
C SER A 6 30.16 -31.45 12.35
N GLN A 7 28.95 -31.90 12.62
CA GLN A 7 27.72 -31.49 11.92
C GLN A 7 26.79 -30.69 12.84
N ALA A 8 27.36 -29.92 13.77
CA ALA A 8 26.62 -28.99 14.62
C ALA A 8 26.82 -27.53 14.19
N VAL A 9 26.90 -27.27 12.88
CA VAL A 9 26.46 -25.97 12.35
C VAL A 9 25.18 -26.26 11.60
N LEU A 10 24.09 -26.41 12.37
CA LEU A 10 22.73 -26.38 11.86
C LEU A 10 22.60 -25.10 11.04
N HIS A 11 22.72 -25.26 9.74
CA HIS A 11 22.38 -24.27 8.75
C HIS A 11 20.90 -23.97 8.96
N ARG A 12 20.58 -22.94 9.76
CA ARG A 12 19.21 -22.57 10.12
C ARG A 12 18.43 -22.32 8.82
N PRO A 13 17.56 -23.24 8.36
CA PRO A 13 16.91 -23.06 7.09
C PRO A 13 15.82 -22.01 7.27
N ARG A 14 15.97 -20.85 6.64
CA ARG A 14 14.87 -19.99 6.17
C ARG A 14 13.68 -19.74 7.14
N GLN A 15 13.92 -19.66 8.45
CA GLN A 15 12.85 -19.53 9.47
C GLN A 15 12.06 -18.20 9.40
N LYS A 16 12.62 -17.16 8.76
CA LYS A 16 11.93 -15.86 8.67
C LYS A 16 10.66 -15.91 7.81
N LEU A 17 10.65 -16.75 6.75
CA LEU A 17 9.52 -16.86 5.83
C LEU A 17 8.31 -17.53 6.51
N THR A 18 8.55 -18.51 7.39
CA THR A 18 7.47 -19.28 8.04
C THR A 18 6.68 -18.45 9.05
N THR A 19 7.36 -17.58 9.81
CA THR A 19 6.69 -16.72 10.81
C THR A 19 5.81 -15.65 10.15
N TYR A 20 6.26 -15.08 9.02
CA TYR A 20 5.48 -14.13 8.23
C TYR A 20 4.23 -14.80 7.67
N GLN A 21 4.39 -15.96 7.02
CA GLN A 21 3.27 -16.70 6.43
C GLN A 21 2.22 -17.08 7.49
N LEU A 22 2.66 -17.51 8.67
CA LEU A 22 1.78 -17.82 9.80
C LEU A 22 0.99 -16.60 10.30
N ARG A 23 1.55 -15.40 10.25
CA ARG A 23 0.86 -14.17 10.66
C ARG A 23 -0.14 -13.74 9.60
N VAL A 24 0.25 -13.76 8.32
CA VAL A 24 -0.62 -13.43 7.19
C VAL A 24 -1.82 -14.37 7.12
N ASN A 25 -1.60 -15.69 7.19
CA ASN A 25 -2.69 -16.67 7.16
C ASN A 25 -3.65 -16.49 8.33
N ARG A 26 -3.12 -16.30 9.54
CA ARG A 26 -3.94 -16.01 10.72
C ARG A 26 -4.77 -14.74 10.58
N LEU A 27 -4.20 -13.68 10.01
CA LEU A 27 -4.93 -12.43 9.75
C LEU A 27 -6.05 -12.64 8.73
N LYS A 28 -5.79 -13.41 7.66
CA LYS A 28 -6.80 -13.75 6.64
C LYS A 28 -7.95 -14.58 7.21
N GLU A 29 -7.64 -15.58 8.03
CA GLU A 29 -8.61 -16.50 8.63
C GLU A 29 -9.42 -15.82 9.74
N LYS A 30 -8.75 -15.20 10.72
CA LYS A 30 -9.39 -14.72 11.96
C LYS A 30 -10.05 -13.36 11.83
N SER A 31 -9.69 -12.55 10.83
CA SER A 31 -10.29 -11.23 10.68
C SER A 31 -11.76 -11.34 10.28
N LYS A 32 -12.64 -10.59 10.95
CA LYS A 32 -14.02 -10.37 10.48
C LYS A 32 -14.09 -9.25 9.42
N HIS A 33 -13.09 -8.36 9.40
CA HIS A 33 -13.06 -7.21 8.52
C HIS A 33 -12.43 -7.56 7.17
N LYS A 34 -13.21 -7.35 6.09
CA LYS A 34 -12.77 -7.58 4.70
C LYS A 34 -11.52 -6.77 4.35
N VAL A 35 -11.37 -5.56 4.89
CA VAL A 35 -10.20 -4.69 4.65
C VAL A 35 -8.90 -5.34 5.14
N LEU A 36 -8.91 -5.93 6.34
CA LEU A 36 -7.73 -6.59 6.90
C LEU A 36 -7.37 -7.87 6.12
N LYS A 37 -8.37 -8.62 5.64
CA LYS A 37 -8.13 -9.78 4.76
C LYS A 37 -7.47 -9.37 3.45
N ARG A 38 -8.00 -8.31 2.81
CA ARG A 38 -7.45 -7.76 1.55
C ARG A 38 -6.03 -7.21 1.75
N GLY A 39 -5.78 -6.50 2.84
CA GLY A 39 -4.45 -6.00 3.19
C GLY A 39 -3.43 -7.13 3.39
N ALA A 40 -3.82 -8.21 4.08
CA ALA A 40 -2.96 -9.39 4.23
C ALA A 40 -2.68 -10.10 2.90
N THR A 41 -3.66 -10.15 1.98
CA THR A 41 -3.44 -10.67 0.62
C THR A 41 -2.49 -9.80 -0.17
N LEU A 42 -2.68 -8.48 -0.17
CA LEU A 42 -1.79 -7.54 -0.85
C LEU A 42 -0.35 -7.64 -0.31
N GLY A 43 -0.16 -7.67 1.01
CA GLY A 43 1.17 -7.82 1.61
C GLY A 43 1.86 -9.12 1.20
N GLN A 44 1.12 -10.22 1.09
CA GLN A 44 1.68 -11.48 0.58
C GLN A 44 2.11 -11.34 -0.89
N GLU A 45 1.25 -10.78 -1.73
CA GLU A 45 1.54 -10.56 -3.14
C GLU A 45 2.77 -9.66 -3.35
N LEU A 46 2.95 -8.63 -2.53
CA LEU A 46 4.10 -7.72 -2.60
C LEU A 46 5.43 -8.41 -2.24
N VAL A 47 5.39 -9.41 -1.36
CA VAL A 47 6.59 -10.17 -0.95
C VAL A 47 6.92 -11.30 -1.92
N GLU A 48 5.89 -11.90 -2.52
CA GLU A 48 6.04 -13.08 -3.39
C GLU A 48 6.20 -12.73 -4.88
N SER A 49 5.75 -11.54 -5.33
CA SER A 49 5.83 -11.15 -6.74
C SER A 49 7.05 -10.30 -7.05
N ASN A 50 7.62 -10.53 -8.24
CA ASN A 50 8.65 -9.64 -8.80
C ASN A 50 8.07 -8.29 -9.31
N THR A 51 6.74 -8.14 -9.25
CA THR A 51 5.96 -6.96 -9.64
C THR A 51 5.47 -6.16 -8.43
N GLY A 52 6.07 -6.38 -7.25
CA GLY A 52 5.63 -5.73 -6.01
C GLY A 52 5.56 -4.20 -6.13
N TRP A 53 6.53 -3.58 -6.80
CA TRP A 53 6.56 -2.13 -7.01
C TRP A 53 5.43 -1.62 -7.90
N GLU A 54 5.07 -2.32 -8.98
CA GLU A 54 3.94 -1.95 -9.86
C GLU A 54 2.60 -2.04 -9.11
N LYS A 55 2.43 -3.08 -8.29
CA LYS A 55 1.24 -3.22 -7.43
C LYS A 55 1.17 -2.12 -6.38
N LEU A 56 2.33 -1.76 -5.82
CA LEU A 56 2.45 -0.72 -4.81
C LEU A 56 2.13 0.66 -5.41
N GLU A 57 2.64 0.95 -6.61
CA GLU A 57 2.31 2.16 -7.38
C GLU A 57 0.79 2.27 -7.58
N GLY A 58 0.17 1.25 -8.18
CA GLY A 58 -1.28 1.27 -8.43
C GLY A 58 -2.11 1.38 -7.16
N PHE A 59 -1.65 0.80 -6.04
CA PHE A 59 -2.32 0.91 -4.74
C PHE A 59 -2.21 2.33 -4.18
N TRP A 60 -1.00 2.89 -4.08
CA TRP A 60 -0.79 4.22 -3.50
C TRP A 60 -1.44 5.32 -4.33
N SER A 61 -1.34 5.28 -5.66
CA SER A 61 -1.96 6.28 -6.53
C SER A 61 -3.47 6.32 -6.33
N LYS A 62 -4.14 5.16 -6.27
CA LYS A 62 -5.59 5.08 -5.99
C LYS A 62 -5.94 5.52 -4.57
N MET A 63 -5.09 5.21 -3.61
CA MET A 63 -5.30 5.58 -2.21
C MET A 63 -5.21 7.09 -2.02
N ILE A 64 -4.19 7.73 -2.60
CA ILE A 64 -4.02 9.19 -2.61
C ILE A 64 -5.19 9.86 -3.32
N LEU A 65 -5.61 9.36 -4.49
CA LEU A 65 -6.78 9.88 -5.21
C LEU A 65 -8.07 9.73 -4.40
N TYR A 66 -8.24 8.62 -3.69
CA TYR A 66 -9.41 8.39 -2.82
C TYR A 66 -9.40 9.29 -1.58
N LEU A 67 -8.22 9.50 -0.97
CA LEU A 67 -8.03 10.41 0.17
C LEU A 67 -8.03 11.89 -0.21
N ALA A 68 -8.14 12.20 -1.50
CA ALA A 68 -8.34 13.54 -2.01
C ALA A 68 -9.83 13.84 -2.33
N PRO A 69 -10.82 13.72 -1.40
CA PRO A 69 -12.14 14.29 -1.66
C PRO A 69 -12.01 15.79 -1.89
N SER A 70 -12.23 16.26 -3.12
CA SER A 70 -12.09 17.66 -3.51
C SER A 70 -13.24 18.56 -3.03
N GLU A 71 -14.28 17.99 -2.42
CA GLU A 71 -15.55 18.71 -2.20
C GLU A 71 -15.68 19.39 -0.83
N ASN A 72 -14.80 19.11 0.13
CA ASN A 72 -14.81 19.77 1.45
C ASN A 72 -13.64 20.75 1.61
N LEU A 73 -13.73 21.88 0.93
CA LEU A 73 -12.71 22.93 0.96
C LEU A 73 -12.46 23.47 2.38
N ASP A 74 -13.47 23.51 3.24
CA ASP A 74 -13.31 23.99 4.62
C ASP A 74 -12.62 22.96 5.52
N GLY A 75 -12.86 21.67 5.29
CA GLY A 75 -12.10 20.59 5.93
C GLY A 75 -10.62 20.58 5.52
N HIS A 76 -10.33 20.91 4.26
CA HIS A 76 -8.95 21.06 3.78
C HIS A 76 -8.23 22.26 4.38
N LYS A 77 -8.90 23.43 4.47
CA LYS A 77 -8.34 24.61 5.14
C LYS A 77 -7.94 24.32 6.60
N GLU A 78 -8.77 23.60 7.33
CA GLU A 78 -8.51 23.24 8.71
C GLU A 78 -7.36 22.21 8.84
N ALA A 79 -7.23 21.27 7.90
CA ALA A 79 -6.13 20.31 7.86
C ALA A 79 -4.78 20.99 7.55
N ILE A 80 -4.76 22.01 6.68
CA ILE A 80 -3.60 22.86 6.40
C ILE A 80 -3.16 23.60 7.66
N ALA A 81 -4.11 24.23 8.35
CA ALA A 81 -3.84 24.97 9.59
C ALA A 81 -3.24 24.09 10.70
N ARG A 82 -3.47 22.76 10.63
CA ARG A 82 -2.99 21.76 11.60
C ARG A 82 -1.75 20.99 11.13
N GLY A 83 -1.19 21.28 9.94
CA GLY A 83 0.06 20.67 9.45
C GLY A 83 -0.11 19.33 8.72
N GLY A 84 -1.26 19.05 8.10
CA GLY A 84 -1.48 17.87 7.26
C GLY A 84 -0.82 17.97 5.87
N GLU A 85 0.51 18.17 5.82
CA GLU A 85 1.20 18.69 4.62
C GLU A 85 1.15 17.77 3.38
N LEU A 86 1.34 16.46 3.51
CA LEU A 86 1.55 15.59 2.35
C LEU A 86 0.29 15.40 1.49
N ILE A 87 -0.85 15.09 2.10
CA ILE A 87 -2.11 14.88 1.36
C ILE A 87 -2.61 16.19 0.76
N THR A 88 -2.44 17.31 1.47
CA THR A 88 -2.83 18.62 0.96
C THR A 88 -1.93 19.12 -0.17
N LEU A 89 -0.62 18.88 -0.12
CA LEU A 89 0.29 19.21 -1.23
C LEU A 89 -0.03 18.38 -2.48
N LEU A 90 -0.31 17.08 -2.32
CA LEU A 90 -0.74 16.20 -3.42
C LEU A 90 -2.08 16.65 -4.00
N TRP A 91 -3.03 17.06 -3.15
CA TRP A 91 -4.30 17.64 -3.59
C TRP A 91 -4.11 18.95 -4.38
N ALA A 92 -3.29 19.89 -3.89
CA ALA A 92 -3.05 21.18 -4.54
C ALA A 92 -2.41 21.01 -5.93
N MET A 93 -1.48 20.06 -6.07
CA MET A 93 -0.86 19.71 -7.34
C MET A 93 -1.87 19.11 -8.33
N LEU A 94 -2.72 18.18 -7.87
CA LEU A 94 -3.79 17.60 -8.69
C LEU A 94 -4.86 18.63 -9.11
N ALA A 95 -5.22 19.55 -8.21
CA ALA A 95 -6.15 20.64 -8.50
C ALA A 95 -5.58 21.63 -9.54
N HIS A 96 -4.27 21.82 -9.54
CA HIS A 96 -3.57 22.69 -10.50
C HIS A 96 -3.41 22.03 -11.89
N ASP A 97 -3.10 20.73 -11.97
CA ASP A 97 -2.97 19.99 -13.25
C ASP A 97 -4.31 19.52 -13.85
N GLY A 98 -5.39 19.56 -13.07
CA GLY A 98 -6.75 19.19 -13.46
C GLY A 98 -7.40 20.09 -14.52
N ASN A 99 -6.70 21.11 -15.04
CA ASN A 99 -7.20 21.99 -16.10
C ASN A 99 -6.87 21.51 -17.54
N SER A 100 -6.29 20.32 -17.71
CA SER A 100 -5.90 19.79 -19.02
C SER A 100 -6.94 18.88 -19.69
N SER A 101 -8.04 18.54 -19.01
CA SER A 101 -9.01 17.55 -19.51
C SER A 101 -10.44 18.10 -19.54
N ARG A 102 -10.65 19.20 -20.26
CA ARG A 102 -11.97 19.62 -20.72
C ARG A 102 -11.99 19.80 -22.24
N CYS A 103 -11.75 18.70 -22.94
CA CYS A 103 -12.22 18.45 -24.31
C CYS A 103 -12.39 16.93 -24.48
N PHE A 104 -13.36 16.34 -23.79
CA PHE A 104 -13.91 15.04 -24.17
C PHE A 104 -15.40 15.24 -24.45
N GLY A 105 -15.75 15.32 -25.74
CA GLY A 105 -17.14 15.21 -26.19
C GLY A 105 -17.99 16.48 -26.22
N ARG A 106 -17.48 17.58 -26.79
CA ARG A 106 -18.35 18.59 -27.39
C ARG A 106 -17.66 19.14 -28.64
N ALA A 107 -18.28 18.91 -29.80
CA ALA A 107 -18.01 19.71 -30.98
C ALA A 107 -18.31 21.16 -30.60
N ASP A 108 -17.51 22.09 -31.12
CA ASP A 108 -17.47 23.53 -30.83
C ASP A 108 -16.32 23.92 -29.86
N CYS A 109 -15.10 23.72 -30.37
CA CYS A 109 -14.03 24.71 -30.25
C CYS A 109 -14.05 25.58 -31.51
#